data_AF-A0AAE3Y076-F1
#
_entry.id   AF-A0AAE3Y076-F1
#
_cell.length_a   1.000
_cell.length_b   1.000
_cell.length_c   1.000
_cell.angle_alpha   90.00
_cell.angle_beta   90.00
_cell.angle_gamma   90.00
#
_symmetry.space_group_name_H-M   'P 1'
#
loop_
_entity.id
_entity.type
_entity.pdbx_description
1 polymer ?
#
loop_
_entity_poly.entity_id
_entity_poly.type
_entity_poly.pdbx_seq_one_letter_code
_entity_poly.pdbx_strand_id
1 'polypeptide(L)'
;MPVIALTQEMGSLAKDVSLRLAETLGLEVMRHETIERVADRMQVPTSFIGRLRDGKAGFVERLTADRRSLALYTAEELFALADRGNVVLRGWGATCLLRPVPHVVCVRITRSMKKRVEWLMAHLETDDAEFAEAEIRRSDDAHAARMHAQFGVTWGDPVLYDLVLNTDRLSVDSCVAQIRALVERPEFAETPASRALLANMALAARVKSALKDNEATGDIRVTVEANQGQVKLSGIVLDAQERMLTQDVASRVDGVSGVDNALRLMTVPRRFASAKQT
;
A
#
# COMPACT_ATOMS: atom_id res chain seq x y z
N MET A 1 -15.40 5.71 12.31
CA MET A 1 -15.26 6.89 11.40
C MET A 1 -14.91 6.36 10.02
N PRO A 2 -15.51 6.86 8.93
CA PRO A 2 -15.37 6.21 7.63
C PRO A 2 -13.93 6.28 7.12
N VAL A 3 -13.48 5.16 6.55
CA VAL A 3 -12.21 5.02 5.83
C VAL A 3 -12.55 4.50 4.45
N ILE A 4 -12.13 5.22 3.41
CA ILE A 4 -12.49 4.90 2.03
C ILE A 4 -11.21 4.80 1.21
N ALA A 5 -10.95 3.65 0.61
CA ALA A 5 -9.82 3.40 -0.26
C ALA A 5 -10.24 3.47 -1.73
N LEU A 6 -9.58 4.31 -2.54
CA LEU A 6 -9.82 4.44 -3.97
C LEU A 6 -8.58 4.02 -4.77
N THR A 7 -8.80 3.40 -5.92
CA THR A 7 -7.73 3.19 -6.89
C THR A 7 -7.23 4.52 -7.48
N GLN A 8 -6.02 4.50 -8.03
CA GLN A 8 -5.49 5.57 -8.87
C GLN A 8 -5.32 5.03 -10.29
N GLU A 9 -6.09 5.56 -11.24
CA GLU A 9 -6.02 5.24 -12.66
C GLU A 9 -5.96 6.57 -13.43
N MET A 10 -5.01 6.69 -14.37
CA MET A 10 -4.81 7.96 -15.10
C MET A 10 -6.02 8.26 -15.97
N GLY A 11 -6.53 9.49 -15.96
CA GLY A 11 -7.68 9.90 -16.76
C GLY A 11 -9.04 9.31 -16.35
N SER A 12 -9.12 8.55 -15.25
CA SER A 12 -10.39 7.95 -14.80
C SER A 12 -11.30 8.89 -14.00
N LEU A 13 -10.83 10.09 -13.65
CA LEU A 13 -11.46 11.04 -12.71
C LEU A 13 -11.47 10.56 -11.24
N ALA A 14 -10.66 9.54 -10.89
CA ALA A 14 -10.53 9.10 -9.49
C ALA A 14 -10.09 10.22 -8.52
N LYS A 15 -9.26 11.16 -8.99
CA LYS A 15 -8.84 12.32 -8.21
C LYS A 15 -10.05 13.21 -7.88
N ASP A 16 -10.82 13.58 -8.89
CA ASP A 16 -11.99 14.44 -8.76
C ASP A 16 -13.05 13.82 -7.84
N VAL A 17 -13.33 12.52 -8.01
CA VAL A 17 -14.21 11.76 -7.10
C VAL A 17 -13.68 11.77 -5.67
N SER A 18 -12.39 11.51 -5.46
CA SER A 18 -11.82 11.49 -4.10
C SER A 18 -11.91 12.85 -3.39
N LEU A 19 -11.66 13.95 -4.11
CA LEU A 19 -11.71 15.31 -3.55
C LEU A 19 -13.14 15.72 -3.24
N ARG A 20 -14.08 15.49 -4.17
CA ARG A 20 -15.49 15.80 -3.97
C ARG A 20 -16.10 14.95 -2.84
N LEU A 21 -15.74 13.66 -2.76
CA LEU A 21 -16.19 12.77 -1.70
C LEU A 21 -15.74 13.27 -0.32
N ALA A 22 -14.48 13.67 -0.21
CA ALA A 22 -13.93 14.19 1.03
C ALA A 22 -14.59 15.50 1.46
N GLU A 23 -14.81 16.43 0.52
CA GLU A 23 -15.57 17.66 0.77
C GLU A 23 -17.00 17.34 1.24
N THR A 24 -17.68 16.42 0.56
CA THR A 24 -19.09 16.08 0.84
C THR A 24 -19.27 15.42 2.20
N LEU A 25 -18.32 14.58 2.61
CA LEU A 25 -18.39 13.80 3.85
C LEU A 25 -17.57 14.38 5.00
N GLY A 26 -16.88 15.51 4.80
CA GLY A 26 -16.00 16.10 5.81
C GLY A 26 -14.78 15.24 6.16
N LEU A 27 -14.24 14.52 5.16
CA LEU A 27 -13.10 13.60 5.34
C LEU A 27 -11.80 14.29 4.98
N GLU A 28 -10.72 13.83 5.59
CA GLU A 28 -9.38 14.17 5.11
C GLU A 28 -9.06 13.39 3.83
N VAL A 29 -8.23 13.96 2.96
CA VAL A 29 -7.65 13.24 1.82
C VAL A 29 -6.19 13.01 2.13
N MET A 30 -5.67 11.82 1.82
CA MET A 30 -4.24 11.57 1.83
C MET A 30 -3.52 12.55 0.90
N ARG A 31 -2.91 13.58 1.49
CA ARG A 31 -2.24 14.69 0.80
C ARG A 31 -0.80 14.33 0.42
N HIS A 32 -0.14 15.24 -0.29
CA HIS A 32 1.28 15.11 -0.67
C HIS A 32 2.23 14.99 0.54
N GLU A 33 1.79 15.39 1.74
CA GLU A 33 2.53 15.24 3.00
C GLU A 33 2.96 13.78 3.28
N THR A 34 2.21 12.79 2.80
CA THR A 34 2.63 11.38 2.89
C THR A 34 3.84 11.08 1.99
N ILE A 35 3.90 11.69 0.81
CA ILE A 35 5.03 11.51 -0.12
C ILE A 35 6.29 12.08 0.52
N GLU A 36 6.18 13.23 1.19
CA GLU A 36 7.29 13.85 1.91
C GLU A 36 7.77 12.96 3.06
N ARG A 37 6.88 12.44 3.92
CA ARG A 37 7.29 11.52 5.00
C ARG A 37 8.00 10.27 4.48
N VAL A 38 7.49 9.68 3.40
CA VAL A 38 8.12 8.50 2.79
C VAL A 38 9.46 8.87 2.15
N ALA A 39 9.54 10.02 1.49
CA ALA A 39 10.77 10.55 0.90
C ALA A 39 11.83 10.80 1.97
N ASP A 40 11.45 11.43 3.09
CA ASP A 40 12.32 11.71 4.23
C ASP A 40 12.86 10.44 4.87
N ARG A 41 12.01 9.43 5.12
CA ARG A 41 12.48 8.14 5.67
C ARG A 41 13.41 7.40 4.72
N MET A 42 13.17 7.50 3.41
CA MET A 42 14.05 6.92 2.40
C MET A 42 15.29 7.78 2.10
N GLN A 43 15.37 9.00 2.63
CA GLN A 43 16.41 9.98 2.33
C GLN A 43 16.53 10.27 0.81
N VAL A 44 15.39 10.41 0.13
CA VAL A 44 15.29 10.70 -1.31
C VAL A 44 14.43 11.93 -1.58
N PRO A 45 14.56 12.60 -2.75
CA PRO A 45 13.67 13.72 -3.09
C PRO A 45 12.20 13.31 -3.27
N THR A 46 11.25 14.16 -2.90
CA THR A 46 9.79 13.94 -3.12
C THR A 46 9.45 13.65 -4.60
N SER A 47 10.15 14.30 -5.52
CA SER A 47 9.99 14.08 -6.97
C SER A 47 10.35 12.66 -7.40
N PHE A 48 11.30 12.02 -6.71
CA PHE A 48 11.68 10.64 -6.97
C PHE A 48 10.58 9.66 -6.58
N ILE A 49 9.94 9.87 -5.42
CA ILE A 49 8.78 9.08 -4.99
C ILE A 49 7.62 9.22 -5.98
N GLY A 50 7.36 10.45 -6.46
CA GLY A 50 6.37 10.71 -7.51
C GLY A 50 6.67 9.93 -8.80
N ARG A 51 7.92 9.98 -9.29
CA ARG A 51 8.33 9.25 -10.50
C ARG A 51 8.27 7.72 -10.34
N LEU A 52 8.63 7.19 -9.17
CA LEU A 52 8.47 5.76 -8.85
C LEU A 52 6.99 5.35 -8.87
N ARG A 53 6.11 6.18 -8.30
CA ARG A 53 4.66 5.95 -8.31
C ARG A 53 4.08 5.96 -9.72
N ASP A 54 4.57 6.85 -10.57
CA ASP A 54 4.06 7.05 -11.93
C ASP A 54 4.76 6.13 -12.97
N GLY A 55 5.62 5.21 -12.50
CA GLY A 55 6.34 4.27 -13.36
C GLY A 55 7.38 4.94 -14.29
N LYS A 56 7.78 6.18 -13.98
CA LYS A 56 8.73 7.01 -14.74
C LYS A 56 10.17 6.91 -14.21
N ALA A 57 10.44 5.99 -13.29
CA ALA A 57 11.78 5.76 -12.76
C ALA A 57 12.63 4.92 -13.72
N GLY A 58 13.78 5.46 -14.12
CA GLY A 58 14.69 4.87 -15.13
C GLY A 58 15.43 3.61 -14.64
N PHE A 59 16.36 3.10 -15.45
CA PHE A 59 17.22 1.95 -15.10
C PHE A 59 18.23 2.29 -13.98
N VAL A 60 18.78 3.50 -13.95
CA VAL A 60 19.74 3.95 -12.92
C VAL A 60 19.06 4.17 -11.56
N GLU A 61 17.84 4.69 -11.55
CA GLU A 61 17.02 4.88 -10.35
C GLU A 61 16.51 3.57 -9.73
N ARG A 62 16.46 2.49 -10.53
CA ARG A 62 16.11 1.14 -10.07
C ARG A 62 17.23 0.45 -9.30
N LEU A 63 18.49 0.83 -9.53
CA LEU A 63 19.66 0.26 -8.86
C LEU A 63 19.84 0.77 -7.42
N THR A 64 19.33 1.96 -7.11
CA THR A 64 19.41 2.58 -5.77
C THR A 64 18.11 2.47 -4.97
N ALA A 65 16.97 2.21 -5.61
CA ALA A 65 15.69 2.15 -4.92
C ALA A 65 15.47 0.81 -4.20
N ASP A 66 15.50 0.81 -2.87
CA ASP A 66 14.88 -0.26 -2.09
C ASP A 66 13.35 -0.17 -2.26
N ARG A 67 12.85 -0.81 -3.33
CA ARG A 67 11.41 -0.92 -3.62
C ARG A 67 10.64 -1.55 -2.46
N ARG A 68 11.29 -2.40 -1.65
CA ARG A 68 10.65 -3.00 -0.47
C ARG A 68 10.50 -1.96 0.63
N SER A 69 11.52 -1.12 0.87
CA SER A 69 11.39 0.02 1.79
C SER A 69 10.30 0.99 1.36
N LEU A 70 10.20 1.33 0.07
CA LEU A 70 9.12 2.18 -0.41
C LEU A 70 7.75 1.58 -0.08
N ALA A 71 7.54 0.30 -0.42
CA ALA A 71 6.31 -0.41 -0.12
C ALA A 71 6.02 -0.47 1.39
N LEU A 72 7.06 -0.68 2.20
CA LEU A 72 6.99 -0.77 3.66
C LEU A 72 6.53 0.55 4.29
N TYR A 73 7.25 1.65 4.04
CA TYR A 73 6.94 2.95 4.62
C TYR A 73 5.62 3.52 4.10
N THR A 74 5.30 3.24 2.83
CA THR A 74 3.99 3.58 2.27
C THR A 74 2.88 2.85 3.03
N ALA A 75 3.04 1.55 3.29
CA ALA A 75 2.03 0.77 4.00
C ALA A 75 1.86 1.25 5.45
N GLU A 76 2.95 1.55 6.15
CA GLU A 76 2.88 2.10 7.51
C GLU A 76 2.13 3.42 7.59
N GLU A 77 2.46 4.40 6.75
CA GLU A 77 1.77 5.70 6.76
C GLU A 77 0.29 5.53 6.35
N LEU A 78 0.02 4.65 5.39
CA LEU A 78 -1.34 4.34 4.97
C LEU A 78 -2.18 3.72 6.10
N PHE A 79 -1.63 2.74 6.83
CA PHE A 79 -2.31 2.15 7.98
C PHE A 79 -2.45 3.14 9.13
N ALA A 80 -1.46 4.00 9.36
CA ALA A 80 -1.53 5.04 10.39
C ALA A 80 -2.65 6.06 10.10
N LEU A 81 -2.79 6.47 8.84
CA LEU A 81 -3.90 7.35 8.43
C LEU A 81 -5.25 6.65 8.53
N ALA A 82 -5.33 5.40 8.07
CA ALA A 82 -6.56 4.60 8.17
C ALA A 82 -7.00 4.40 9.63
N ASP A 83 -6.07 4.09 10.54
CA ASP A 83 -6.35 3.84 11.97
C ASP A 83 -6.88 5.09 12.70
N ARG A 84 -6.41 6.29 12.32
CA ARG A 84 -7.01 7.56 12.77
C ARG A 84 -8.46 7.73 12.31
N GLY A 85 -8.80 7.14 11.16
CA GLY A 85 -10.14 7.21 10.56
C GLY A 85 -10.40 8.54 9.86
N ASN A 86 -11.63 8.70 9.35
CA ASN A 86 -12.12 9.92 8.72
C ASN A 86 -11.30 10.35 7.48
N VAL A 87 -10.94 9.39 6.63
CA VAL A 87 -9.98 9.62 5.56
C VAL A 87 -10.35 8.92 4.25
N VAL A 88 -10.04 9.59 3.14
CA VAL A 88 -10.04 9.05 1.78
C VAL A 88 -8.60 8.82 1.33
N LEU A 89 -8.27 7.55 1.07
CA LEU A 89 -6.94 7.08 0.67
C LEU A 89 -6.95 6.71 -0.82
N ARG A 90 -6.24 7.47 -1.66
CA ARG A 90 -6.22 7.24 -3.11
C ARG A 90 -4.86 6.72 -3.58
N GLY A 91 -4.86 5.57 -4.26
CA GLY A 91 -3.65 4.98 -4.85
C GLY A 91 -2.88 4.09 -3.88
N TRP A 92 -1.56 3.98 -4.06
CA TRP A 92 -0.62 3.30 -3.14
C TRP A 92 -0.91 1.83 -2.78
N GLY A 93 -1.79 1.16 -3.53
CA GLY A 93 -2.29 -0.16 -3.15
C GLY A 93 -3.23 -0.14 -1.94
N ALA A 94 -3.80 1.03 -1.59
CA ALA A 94 -4.73 1.21 -0.47
C ALA A 94 -5.85 0.16 -0.46
N THR A 95 -6.47 -0.02 -1.63
CA THR A 95 -7.55 -1.00 -1.82
C THR A 95 -7.10 -2.44 -1.61
N CYS A 96 -5.82 -2.77 -1.78
CA CYS A 96 -5.31 -4.11 -1.47
C CYS A 96 -4.84 -4.24 -0.02
N LEU A 97 -4.17 -3.21 0.51
CA LEU A 97 -3.67 -3.18 1.88
C LEU A 97 -4.80 -3.20 2.92
N LEU A 98 -5.90 -2.48 2.65
CA LEU A 98 -7.00 -2.32 3.59
C LEU A 98 -8.17 -3.27 3.35
N ARG A 99 -8.15 -4.04 2.26
CA ARG A 99 -9.18 -5.05 1.96
C ARG A 99 -9.52 -5.98 3.13
N PRO A 100 -8.57 -6.44 3.95
CA PRO A 100 -8.89 -7.32 5.07
C PRO A 100 -9.78 -6.67 6.15
N VAL A 101 -9.91 -5.33 6.16
CA VAL A 101 -10.62 -4.56 7.19
C VAL A 101 -12.08 -4.33 6.75
N PRO A 102 -13.08 -4.98 7.38
CA PRO A 102 -14.46 -5.00 6.88
C PRO A 102 -15.14 -3.63 6.76
N HIS A 103 -14.80 -2.68 7.63
CA HIS A 103 -15.41 -1.35 7.63
C HIS A 103 -14.75 -0.37 6.65
N VAL A 104 -13.69 -0.79 5.94
CA VAL A 104 -13.03 0.04 4.92
C VAL A 104 -13.68 -0.23 3.57
N VAL A 105 -14.27 0.80 2.97
CA VAL A 105 -14.87 0.69 1.63
C VAL A 105 -13.78 0.79 0.56
N CYS A 106 -13.63 -0.24 -0.27
CA CYS A 106 -12.66 -0.32 -1.36
C CYS A 106 -13.34 -0.08 -2.71
N VAL A 107 -13.03 1.04 -3.37
CA VAL A 107 -13.69 1.48 -4.60
C VAL A 107 -12.69 1.57 -5.75
N ARG A 108 -13.11 1.11 -6.93
CA ARG A 108 -12.41 1.37 -8.20
C ARG A 108 -13.17 2.39 -9.02
N ILE A 109 -12.46 3.44 -9.44
CA ILE A 109 -12.95 4.38 -10.46
C ILE A 109 -12.22 4.10 -11.76
N THR A 110 -12.98 3.74 -12.80
CA THR A 110 -12.44 3.39 -14.13
C THR A 110 -13.14 4.16 -15.23
N ARG A 111 -12.56 4.14 -16.44
CA ARG A 111 -13.06 4.86 -17.61
C ARG A 111 -12.53 4.22 -18.89
N SER A 112 -13.28 4.30 -19.98
CA SER A 112 -12.83 3.77 -21.28
C SER A 112 -11.52 4.40 -21.74
N MET A 113 -10.69 3.61 -22.44
CA MET A 113 -9.42 4.11 -22.98
C MET A 113 -9.61 5.39 -23.80
N LYS A 114 -10.62 5.41 -24.68
CA LYS A 114 -10.96 6.58 -25.49
C LYS A 114 -11.10 7.87 -24.67
N LYS A 115 -11.90 7.85 -23.61
CA LYS A 115 -12.09 9.04 -22.76
C LYS A 115 -10.87 9.39 -21.92
N ARG A 116 -10.05 8.40 -21.56
CA ARG A 116 -8.78 8.63 -20.87
C ARG A 116 -7.76 9.30 -21.79
N VAL A 117 -7.71 8.90 -23.07
CA VAL A 117 -6.91 9.54 -24.13
C VAL A 117 -7.36 10.98 -24.36
N GLU A 118 -8.66 11.21 -24.58
CA GLU A 118 -9.23 12.56 -24.72
C GLU A 118 -8.89 13.45 -23.51
N TRP A 119 -8.97 12.89 -22.30
CA TRP A 119 -8.60 13.61 -21.07
C TRP A 119 -7.12 13.97 -21.05
N LEU A 120 -6.22 13.04 -21.41
CA LEU A 120 -4.78 13.27 -21.37
C LEU A 120 -4.34 14.26 -22.45
N MET A 121 -4.90 14.16 -23.65
CA MET A 121 -4.67 15.11 -24.75
C MET A 121 -5.02 16.53 -24.32
N ALA A 122 -6.20 16.72 -23.70
CA ALA A 122 -6.62 18.01 -23.17
C ALA A 122 -5.72 18.50 -22.03
N HIS A 123 -5.20 17.60 -21.19
CA HIS A 123 -4.32 17.96 -20.06
C HIS A 123 -2.90 18.34 -20.49
N LEU A 124 -2.42 17.78 -21.61
CA LEU A 124 -1.09 18.03 -22.17
C LEU A 124 -1.11 19.03 -23.32
N GLU A 125 -2.28 19.53 -23.71
CA GLU A 125 -2.49 20.42 -24.86
C GLU A 125 -1.86 19.85 -26.15
N THR A 126 -2.11 18.57 -26.40
CA THR A 126 -1.57 17.83 -27.56
C THR A 126 -2.66 17.19 -28.40
N ASP A 127 -2.44 17.14 -29.72
CA ASP A 127 -3.30 16.45 -30.68
C ASP A 127 -2.82 15.01 -30.98
N ASP A 128 -1.72 14.58 -30.35
CA ASP A 128 -1.15 13.24 -30.54
C ASP A 128 -1.86 12.18 -29.67
N ALA A 129 -2.91 11.58 -30.24
CA ALA A 129 -3.68 10.53 -29.60
C ALA A 129 -2.88 9.23 -29.38
N GLU A 130 -1.95 8.89 -30.27
CA GLU A 130 -1.13 7.68 -30.16
C GLU A 130 -0.15 7.80 -28.99
N PHE A 131 0.50 8.96 -28.86
CA PHE A 131 1.34 9.27 -27.71
C PHE A 131 0.56 9.20 -26.40
N ALA A 132 -0.62 9.83 -26.35
CA ALA A 132 -1.47 9.83 -25.15
C ALA A 132 -1.89 8.40 -24.76
N GLU A 133 -2.33 7.58 -25.72
CA GLU A 133 -2.68 6.18 -25.46
C GLU A 133 -1.49 5.35 -25.00
N ALA A 134 -0.32 5.50 -25.62
CA ALA A 134 0.89 4.80 -25.24
C ALA A 134 1.32 5.15 -23.81
N GLU A 135 1.21 6.41 -23.41
CA GLU A 135 1.52 6.88 -22.06
C GLU A 135 0.52 6.32 -21.03
N ILE A 136 -0.77 6.21 -21.37
CA ILE A 136 -1.78 5.56 -20.51
C ILE A 136 -1.47 4.08 -20.34
N ARG A 137 -1.22 3.34 -21.43
CA ARG A 137 -0.88 1.91 -21.36
C ARG A 137 0.38 1.67 -20.53
N ARG A 138 1.43 2.47 -20.75
CA ARG A 138 2.66 2.40 -19.95
C ARG A 138 2.41 2.62 -18.46
N SER A 139 1.54 3.56 -18.10
CA SER A 139 1.14 3.82 -16.72
C SER A 139 0.36 2.65 -16.11
N ASP A 140 -0.64 2.14 -16.84
CA ASP A 140 -1.48 1.01 -16.46
C ASP A 140 -0.63 -0.27 -16.26
N ASP A 141 0.26 -0.60 -17.21
CA ASP A 141 1.15 -1.76 -17.14
C ASP A 141 2.12 -1.65 -15.96
N ALA A 142 2.71 -0.48 -15.73
CA ALA A 142 3.58 -0.24 -14.58
C ALA A 142 2.81 -0.34 -13.25
N HIS A 143 1.54 0.03 -13.22
CA HIS A 143 0.69 -0.13 -12.06
C HIS A 143 0.34 -1.62 -11.85
N ALA A 144 -0.12 -2.31 -12.88
CA ALA A 144 -0.45 -3.73 -12.83
C ALA A 144 0.74 -4.59 -12.38
N ALA A 145 1.93 -4.34 -12.94
CA ALA A 145 3.15 -5.05 -12.55
C ALA A 145 3.49 -4.85 -11.06
N ARG A 146 3.31 -3.63 -10.52
CA ARG A 146 3.51 -3.37 -9.09
C ARG A 146 2.47 -4.06 -8.23
N MET A 147 1.19 -4.00 -8.62
CA MET A 147 0.12 -4.67 -7.87
C MET A 147 0.35 -6.18 -7.81
N HIS A 148 0.76 -6.78 -8.92
CA HIS A 148 1.12 -8.19 -8.97
C HIS A 148 2.36 -8.51 -8.11
N ALA A 149 3.45 -7.75 -8.26
CA ALA A 149 4.68 -7.99 -7.52
C ALA A 149 4.54 -7.81 -6.00
N GLN A 150 3.71 -6.86 -5.56
CA GLN A 150 3.54 -6.54 -4.14
C GLN A 150 2.45 -7.36 -3.45
N PHE A 151 1.33 -7.62 -4.14
CA PHE A 151 0.14 -8.22 -3.54
C PHE A 151 -0.27 -9.56 -4.17
N GLY A 152 0.37 -9.99 -5.26
CA GLY A 152 0.02 -11.21 -5.98
C GLY A 152 -1.35 -11.13 -6.68
N VAL A 153 -1.88 -9.91 -6.90
CA VAL A 153 -3.22 -9.71 -7.47
C VAL A 153 -3.17 -9.36 -8.95
N THR A 154 -4.26 -9.68 -9.66
CA THR A 154 -4.50 -9.20 -11.02
C THR A 154 -5.18 -7.84 -10.97
N TRP A 155 -4.49 -6.78 -11.37
CA TRP A 155 -5.10 -5.45 -11.48
C TRP A 155 -6.27 -5.49 -12.48
N GLY A 156 -7.43 -4.98 -12.10
CA GLY A 156 -8.64 -5.10 -12.92
C GLY A 156 -9.69 -6.00 -12.32
N ASP A 157 -9.29 -6.97 -11.50
CA ASP A 157 -10.22 -7.96 -10.96
C ASP A 157 -11.30 -7.28 -10.11
N PRO A 158 -12.58 -7.35 -10.50
CA PRO A 158 -13.68 -6.70 -9.79
C PRO A 158 -13.84 -7.25 -8.37
N VAL A 159 -13.39 -8.48 -8.11
CA VAL A 159 -13.44 -9.09 -6.78
C VAL A 159 -12.55 -8.32 -5.80
N LEU A 160 -11.58 -7.52 -6.25
CA LEU A 160 -10.72 -6.66 -5.40
C LEU A 160 -11.43 -5.46 -4.78
N TYR A 161 -12.67 -5.19 -5.16
CA TYR A 161 -13.39 -3.96 -4.78
C TYR A 161 -14.81 -4.27 -4.33
N ASP A 162 -15.33 -3.44 -3.45
CA ASP A 162 -16.74 -3.46 -3.06
C ASP A 162 -17.62 -2.77 -4.11
N LEU A 163 -17.04 -1.84 -4.88
CA LEU A 163 -17.72 -1.08 -5.92
C LEU A 163 -16.78 -0.69 -7.05
N VAL A 164 -17.22 -0.91 -8.29
CA VAL A 164 -16.52 -0.45 -9.51
C VAL A 164 -17.42 0.55 -10.26
N LEU A 165 -16.95 1.78 -10.40
CA LEU A 165 -17.69 2.87 -11.04
C LEU A 165 -17.03 3.30 -12.34
N ASN A 166 -17.78 3.25 -13.44
CA ASN A 166 -17.33 3.69 -14.76
C ASN A 166 -17.76 5.14 -15.05
N THR A 167 -16.79 6.06 -15.11
CA THR A 167 -16.99 7.49 -15.39
C THR A 167 -17.13 7.82 -16.88
N ASP A 168 -17.40 6.81 -17.71
CA ASP A 168 -17.88 7.03 -19.08
C ASP A 168 -19.25 7.68 -19.08
N ARG A 169 -20.13 7.26 -18.18
CA ARG A 169 -21.51 7.76 -18.08
C ARG A 169 -21.82 8.38 -16.73
N LEU A 170 -21.19 7.86 -15.66
CA LEU A 170 -21.39 8.39 -14.33
C LEU A 170 -20.64 9.71 -14.16
N SER A 171 -21.36 10.74 -13.69
CA SER A 171 -20.74 11.99 -13.25
C SER A 171 -19.97 11.79 -11.94
N VAL A 172 -19.07 12.71 -11.62
CA VAL A 172 -18.36 12.72 -10.34
C VAL A 172 -19.35 12.71 -9.16
N ASP A 173 -20.40 13.54 -9.21
CA ASP A 173 -21.40 13.62 -8.14
C ASP A 173 -22.22 12.33 -8.03
N SER A 174 -22.53 11.67 -9.15
CA SER A 174 -23.17 10.36 -9.14
C SER A 174 -22.27 9.31 -8.48
N CYS A 175 -20.97 9.29 -8.79
CA CYS A 175 -20.02 8.41 -8.13
C CYS A 175 -19.97 8.65 -6.62
N VAL A 176 -19.88 9.91 -6.19
CA VAL A 176 -19.88 10.29 -4.77
C VAL A 176 -21.15 9.83 -4.06
N ALA A 177 -22.32 10.03 -4.67
CA ALA A 177 -23.59 9.59 -4.11
C ALA A 177 -23.66 8.07 -3.89
N GLN A 178 -23.15 7.28 -4.85
CA GLN A 178 -23.09 5.82 -4.72
C GLN A 178 -22.12 5.38 -3.61
N ILE A 179 -20.95 6.01 -3.53
CA ILE A 179 -19.97 5.69 -2.48
C ILE A 179 -20.52 6.03 -1.10
N ARG A 180 -21.17 7.20 -0.94
CA ARG A 180 -21.83 7.57 0.32
C ARG A 180 -22.88 6.55 0.73
N ALA A 181 -23.76 6.16 -0.20
CA ALA A 181 -24.79 5.17 0.08
C ALA A 181 -24.19 3.83 0.54
N LEU A 182 -23.03 3.44 -0.01
CA LEU A 182 -22.31 2.23 0.39
C LEU A 182 -21.67 2.36 1.79
N VAL A 183 -21.10 3.52 2.12
CA VAL A 183 -20.52 3.79 3.45
C VAL A 183 -21.56 3.68 4.57
N GLU A 184 -22.82 4.03 4.28
CA GLU A 184 -23.93 3.97 5.25
C GLU A 184 -24.48 2.55 5.48
N ARG A 185 -23.98 1.55 4.75
CA ARG A 185 -24.45 0.17 4.82
C ARG A 185 -23.95 -0.55 6.09
N PRO A 186 -24.78 -1.39 6.75
CA PRO A 186 -24.37 -2.14 7.94
C PRO A 186 -23.12 -3.00 7.75
N GLU A 187 -22.90 -3.51 6.55
CA GLU A 187 -21.74 -4.32 6.16
C GLU A 187 -20.41 -3.56 6.35
N PHE A 188 -20.44 -2.22 6.25
CA PHE A 188 -19.28 -1.34 6.43
C PHE A 188 -19.30 -0.57 7.76
N ALA A 189 -20.22 -0.90 8.66
CA ALA A 189 -20.23 -0.32 9.99
C ALA A 189 -18.97 -0.75 10.76
N GLU A 190 -18.28 0.23 11.33
CA GLU A 190 -17.12 -0.04 12.17
C GLU A 190 -17.53 -0.80 13.43
N THR A 191 -16.85 -1.89 13.72
CA THR A 191 -17.05 -2.72 14.91
C THR A 191 -15.77 -2.72 15.76
N PRO A 192 -15.85 -3.05 17.07
CA PRO A 192 -14.66 -3.19 17.89
C PRO A 192 -13.63 -4.17 17.30
N ALA A 193 -14.10 -5.26 16.69
CA ALA A 193 -13.25 -6.25 16.06
C ALA A 193 -12.56 -5.71 14.80
N SER A 194 -13.29 -5.00 13.93
CA SER A 194 -12.70 -4.46 12.70
C SER A 194 -11.77 -3.27 12.98
N ARG A 195 -12.08 -2.44 13.99
CA ARG A 195 -11.16 -1.41 14.51
C ARG A 195 -9.88 -2.03 15.08
N ALA A 196 -9.99 -3.07 15.90
CA ALA A 196 -8.83 -3.76 16.46
C ALA A 196 -7.96 -4.39 15.37
N LEU A 197 -8.56 -4.97 14.32
CA LEU A 197 -7.84 -5.49 13.17
C LEU A 197 -7.00 -4.40 12.48
N LEU A 198 -7.57 -3.23 12.24
CA LEU A 198 -6.85 -2.12 11.61
C LEU A 198 -5.70 -1.61 12.50
N ALA A 199 -5.94 -1.44 13.80
CA ALA A 199 -4.91 -1.06 14.77
C ALA A 199 -3.76 -2.08 14.83
N ASN A 200 -4.08 -3.38 14.76
CA ASN A 200 -3.10 -4.47 14.69
C ASN A 200 -2.26 -4.38 13.40
N MET A 201 -2.89 -4.14 12.26
CA MET A 201 -2.18 -3.96 10.98
C MET A 201 -1.25 -2.75 11.01
N ALA A 202 -1.70 -1.64 11.60
CA ALA A 202 -0.89 -0.44 11.81
C ALA A 202 0.32 -0.69 12.71
N LEU A 203 0.12 -1.39 13.85
CA LEU A 203 1.22 -1.77 14.75
C LEU A 203 2.24 -2.69 14.06
N ALA A 204 1.76 -3.71 13.33
CA ALA A 204 2.64 -4.62 12.60
C ALA A 204 3.47 -3.87 11.53
N ALA A 205 2.88 -2.89 10.85
CA ALA A 205 3.60 -2.07 9.87
C ALA A 205 4.67 -1.19 10.54
N ARG A 206 4.36 -0.53 11.66
CA ARG A 206 5.34 0.24 12.45
C ARG A 206 6.52 -0.62 12.89
N VAL A 207 6.25 -1.83 13.38
CA VAL A 207 7.31 -2.77 13.78
C VAL A 207 8.18 -3.18 12.60
N LYS A 208 7.60 -3.49 11.44
CA LYS A 208 8.38 -3.80 10.23
C LYS A 208 9.28 -2.64 9.82
N SER A 209 8.78 -1.40 9.89
CA SER A 209 9.58 -0.21 9.60
C SER A 209 10.69 0.04 10.61
N ALA A 210 10.43 -0.14 11.91
CA ALA A 210 11.47 -0.05 12.94
C ALA A 210 12.59 -1.09 12.74
N LEU A 211 12.23 -2.31 12.34
CA LEU A 211 13.20 -3.35 11.96
C LEU A 211 14.00 -2.96 10.71
N LYS A 212 13.36 -2.33 9.73
CA LYS A 212 14.03 -1.86 8.51
C LYS A 212 15.03 -0.73 8.78
N ASP A 213 14.69 0.18 9.69
CA ASP A 213 15.50 1.36 10.03
C ASP A 213 16.73 1.02 10.89
N ASN A 214 16.71 -0.10 11.61
CA ASN A 214 17.83 -0.51 12.44
C ASN A 214 18.88 -1.24 11.61
N GLU A 215 20.13 -0.76 11.65
CA GLU A 215 21.26 -1.29 10.87
C GLU A 215 21.47 -2.79 11.08
N ALA A 216 21.25 -3.31 12.29
CA ALA A 216 21.46 -4.71 12.60
C ALA A 216 20.29 -5.63 12.19
N THR A 217 19.13 -5.07 11.85
CA THR A 217 17.93 -5.86 11.48
C THR A 217 17.37 -5.54 10.09
N GLY A 218 17.91 -4.52 9.41
CA GLY A 218 17.33 -3.96 8.18
C GLY A 218 17.28 -4.90 6.97
N ASP A 219 18.13 -5.94 6.97
CA ASP A 219 18.19 -6.98 5.93
C ASP A 219 17.51 -8.30 6.35
N ILE A 220 17.06 -8.40 7.60
CA ILE A 220 16.42 -9.60 8.13
C ILE A 220 14.99 -9.68 7.60
N ARG A 221 14.66 -10.76 6.90
CA ARG A 221 13.29 -10.99 6.41
C ARG A 221 12.44 -11.63 7.51
N VAL A 222 11.63 -10.81 8.15
CA VAL A 222 10.72 -11.23 9.23
C VAL A 222 9.26 -11.02 8.82
N THR A 223 8.43 -12.01 9.13
CA THR A 223 6.98 -11.85 9.15
C THR A 223 6.56 -11.37 10.52
N VAL A 224 5.87 -10.23 10.54
CA VAL A 224 5.38 -9.58 11.76
C VAL A 224 3.86 -9.60 11.74
N GLU A 225 3.28 -10.18 12.78
CA GLU A 225 1.86 -10.16 13.09
C GLU A 225 1.69 -9.45 14.43
N ALA A 226 0.62 -8.68 14.59
CA ALA A 226 0.32 -8.01 15.85
C ALA A 226 -1.12 -8.31 16.27
N ASN A 227 -1.33 -8.42 17.57
CA ASN A 227 -2.64 -8.59 18.18
C ASN A 227 -2.68 -7.88 19.53
N GLN A 228 -3.36 -6.73 19.61
CA GLN A 228 -3.57 -5.97 20.84
C GLN A 228 -2.26 -5.75 21.63
N GLY A 229 -1.22 -5.25 20.95
CA GLY A 229 0.10 -5.00 21.53
C GLY A 229 1.02 -6.22 21.63
N GLN A 230 0.50 -7.44 21.48
CA GLN A 230 1.33 -8.64 21.35
C GLN A 230 1.83 -8.78 19.92
N VAL A 231 3.14 -8.83 19.73
CA VAL A 231 3.78 -8.95 18.42
C VAL A 231 4.39 -10.33 18.27
N LYS A 232 4.05 -11.04 17.20
CA LYS A 232 4.67 -12.30 16.84
C LYS A 232 5.65 -12.10 15.70
N LEU A 233 6.90 -12.53 15.93
CA LEU A 233 7.98 -12.51 14.95
C LEU A 233 8.21 -13.93 14.45
N SER A 234 8.12 -14.14 13.14
CA SER A 234 8.38 -15.44 12.52
C SER A 234 9.21 -15.32 11.25
N GLY A 235 10.03 -16.31 10.98
CA GLY A 235 11.03 -16.24 9.91
C GLY A 235 12.27 -17.06 10.23
N ILE A 236 13.30 -16.88 9.40
CA ILE A 236 14.59 -17.54 9.55
C ILE A 236 15.64 -16.44 9.72
N VAL A 237 16.48 -16.59 10.74
CA VAL A 237 17.63 -15.72 11.04
C VAL A 237 18.91 -16.54 11.04
N LEU A 238 20.04 -15.90 10.79
CA LEU A 238 21.34 -16.55 10.67
C LEU A 238 21.81 -17.14 12.00
N ASP A 239 21.67 -16.38 13.09
CA ASP A 239 22.18 -16.76 14.40
C ASP A 239 21.32 -16.25 15.57
N ALA A 240 21.76 -16.58 16.79
CA ALA A 240 21.08 -16.17 18.01
C ALA A 240 21.15 -14.66 18.27
N GLN A 241 22.17 -13.97 17.75
CA GLN A 241 22.32 -12.53 17.92
C GLN A 241 21.27 -11.78 17.09
N GLU A 242 21.12 -12.12 15.80
CA GLU A 242 20.05 -11.59 14.95
C GLU A 242 18.67 -11.82 15.57
N ARG A 243 18.44 -13.02 16.13
CA ARG A 243 17.19 -13.36 16.82
C ARG A 243 16.90 -12.43 18.00
N MET A 244 17.91 -12.16 18.83
CA MET A 244 17.78 -11.31 20.01
C MET A 244 17.59 -9.84 19.63
N LEU A 245 18.37 -9.35 18.67
CA LEU A 245 18.29 -7.96 18.19
C LEU A 245 16.94 -7.66 17.54
N THR A 246 16.41 -8.58 16.73
CA THR A 246 15.08 -8.43 16.12
C THR A 246 14.00 -8.29 17.19
N GLN A 247 14.08 -9.07 18.27
CA GLN A 247 13.13 -8.97 19.39
C GLN A 247 13.29 -7.66 20.16
N ASP A 248 14.51 -7.23 20.43
CA ASP A 248 14.80 -5.99 21.17
C ASP A 248 14.35 -4.74 20.39
N VAL A 249 14.55 -4.71 19.06
CA VAL A 249 14.03 -3.62 18.23
C VAL A 249 12.50 -3.62 18.24
N ALA A 250 11.87 -4.78 18.08
CA ALA A 250 10.41 -4.88 18.07
C ALA A 250 9.78 -4.49 19.42
N SER A 251 10.40 -4.84 20.55
CA SER A 251 9.86 -4.53 21.88
C SER A 251 9.91 -3.04 22.24
N ARG A 252 10.74 -2.24 21.56
CA ARG A 252 10.87 -0.80 21.76
C ARG A 252 9.88 0.04 20.95
N VAL A 253 9.09 -0.59 20.09
CA VAL A 253 8.12 0.12 19.24
C VAL A 253 6.90 0.51 20.06
N ASP A 254 6.48 1.77 19.91
CA ASP A 254 5.29 2.29 20.60
C ASP A 254 4.02 1.48 20.28
N GLY A 255 3.37 1.03 21.35
CA GLY A 255 2.19 0.16 21.31
C GLY A 255 2.50 -1.33 21.41
N VAL A 256 3.76 -1.75 21.47
CA VAL A 256 4.14 -3.13 21.77
C VAL A 256 4.16 -3.37 23.27
N SER A 257 3.40 -4.34 23.74
CA SER A 257 3.35 -4.77 25.14
C SER A 257 4.02 -6.13 25.38
N GLY A 258 4.30 -6.88 24.31
CA GLY A 258 4.99 -8.17 24.39
C GLY A 258 5.40 -8.68 23.02
N VAL A 259 6.43 -9.52 22.99
CA VAL A 259 6.98 -10.10 21.76
C VAL A 259 7.07 -11.62 21.89
N ASP A 260 6.32 -12.34 21.06
CA ASP A 260 6.48 -13.77 20.81
C ASP A 260 7.51 -13.98 19.70
N ASN A 261 8.73 -14.35 20.10
CA ASN A 261 9.84 -14.55 19.17
C ASN A 261 9.93 -16.02 18.69
N ALA A 262 9.17 -16.31 17.65
CA ALA A 262 9.13 -17.59 16.96
C ALA A 262 10.13 -17.71 15.79
N LEU A 263 11.19 -16.87 15.76
CA LEU A 263 12.25 -16.93 14.76
C LEU A 263 13.08 -18.21 14.90
N ARG A 264 13.40 -18.83 13.75
CA ARG A 264 14.19 -20.07 13.68
C ARG A 264 15.59 -19.78 13.19
N LEU A 265 16.58 -20.48 13.74
CA LEU A 265 17.97 -20.37 13.28
C LEU A 265 18.17 -21.15 11.99
N MET A 266 18.94 -20.57 11.07
CA MET A 266 19.33 -21.25 9.84
C MET A 266 20.16 -22.50 10.21
N THR A 267 19.64 -23.68 9.87
CA THR A 267 20.38 -24.91 10.09
C THR A 267 21.35 -25.10 8.92
N VAL A 268 22.66 -24.97 9.15
CA VAL A 268 23.66 -25.28 8.11
C VAL A 268 23.53 -26.77 7.79
N PRO A 269 23.25 -27.17 6.52
CA PRO A 269 23.18 -28.58 6.19
C PRO A 269 24.54 -29.22 6.46
N ARG A 270 24.56 -30.29 7.26
CA ARG A 270 25.76 -31.12 7.44
C ARG A 270 26.20 -31.60 6.06
N ARG A 271 27.38 -31.15 5.60
CA ARG A 271 28.01 -31.71 4.40
C ARG A 271 28.20 -33.20 4.65
N PHE A 272 27.48 -34.05 3.91
CA PHE A 272 27.81 -35.46 3.84
C PHE A 272 29.20 -35.54 3.19
N ALA A 273 30.20 -35.96 3.95
CA ALA A 273 31.48 -36.34 3.38
C ALA A 273 31.18 -37.51 2.44
N SER A 274 31.28 -37.26 1.12
CA SER A 274 31.29 -38.34 0.14
C SER A 274 32.54 -39.18 0.42
N ALA A 275 32.35 -40.28 1.12
CA ALA A 275 33.34 -41.33 1.20
C ALA A 275 33.42 -41.94 -0.20
N LYS A 276 34.44 -41.56 -0.96
CA LYS A 276 34.91 -42.39 -2.08
C LYS A 276 35.31 -43.75 -1.48
N GLN A 277 34.45 -44.75 -1.65
CA GLN A 277 34.87 -46.14 -1.52
C GLN A 277 35.71 -46.48 -2.75
N THR A 278 36.88 -47.04 -2.43
CA THR A 278 37.92 -47.64 -3.28
C THR A 278 37.42 -48.45 -4.46
#